data_AF-A0A822C5K2-F1
#
_entry.id   AF-A0A822C5K2-F1
#
_cell.length_a   1.000
_cell.length_b   1.000
_cell.length_c   1.000
_cell.angle_alpha   90.00
_cell.angle_beta   90.00
_cell.angle_gamma   90.00
#
_symmetry.space_group_name_H-M   'P 1'
#
loop_
_entity.id
_entity.type
_entity.pdbx_description
1 polymer ?
#
loop_
_entity_poly.entity_id
_entity_poly.type
_entity_poly.pdbx_seq_one_letter_code
_entity_poly.pdbx_strand_id
1 'polypeptide(L)'
;HREWMAYALEVRNNSQLALVSGTQRPRVKQHIAKSLIGLKAISIREMNPTKDHVYSGYVLSVTIIEVANAWTPSIHLVVEDENLDSERMFIYGFPEAQGEHLINEVFTIGSKMNIINPYLRLGANDHEPLVRVDDFASIIMHSESERIINMCRCCGKANASHVCGKCKQARYCSKDCQIMDWKLYQHKLICKKQ
;
A
#
# COMPACT_ATOMS: atom_id res chain seq x y z
N HIS A 1 -18.44 11.56 -5.14
CA HIS A 1 -17.09 11.53 -4.53
C HIS A 1 -16.96 10.20 -3.78
N ARG A 2 -15.76 9.69 -3.48
CA ARG A 2 -15.65 8.43 -2.71
C ARG A 2 -16.42 8.62 -1.39
N GLU A 3 -17.47 7.85 -1.17
CA GLU A 3 -18.29 7.94 0.05
C GLU A 3 -17.57 7.19 1.17
N TRP A 4 -16.55 7.82 1.74
CA TRP A 4 -15.95 7.35 2.97
C TRP A 4 -16.92 7.70 4.10
N MET A 5 -17.54 6.72 4.74
CA MET A 5 -18.16 6.96 6.04
C MET A 5 -17.04 7.38 6.98
N ALA A 6 -16.98 8.67 7.29
CA ALA A 6 -16.02 9.23 8.20
C ALA A 6 -16.32 8.74 9.62
N TYR A 7 -15.94 7.51 9.92
CA TYR A 7 -15.66 7.16 11.31
C TYR A 7 -14.43 7.97 11.70
N ALA A 8 -14.57 8.77 12.75
CA ALA A 8 -13.48 9.56 13.28
C ALA A 8 -12.30 8.62 13.56
N LEU A 9 -11.27 8.69 12.72
CA LEU A 9 -9.98 8.08 12.99
C LEU A 9 -9.44 8.80 14.23
N GLU A 10 -9.66 8.22 15.42
CA GLU A 10 -8.99 8.66 16.63
C GLU A 10 -7.50 8.37 16.49
N VAL A 11 -6.77 9.39 16.03
CA VAL A 11 -5.31 9.35 15.93
C VAL A 11 -4.76 9.26 17.36
N ARG A 12 -4.33 8.07 17.76
CA ARG A 12 -3.43 7.92 18.90
C ARG A 12 -2.07 8.51 18.51
N ASN A 13 -1.87 9.78 18.83
CA ASN A 13 -0.56 10.42 18.82
C ASN A 13 0.31 9.77 19.91
N ASN A 14 0.95 8.66 19.58
CA ASN A 14 2.04 8.13 20.39
C ASN A 14 3.34 8.35 19.63
N SER A 15 3.87 9.57 19.71
CA SER A 15 5.15 9.97 19.13
C SER A 15 6.31 9.44 19.97
N GLN A 16 6.41 8.13 20.12
CA GLN A 16 7.68 7.48 20.40
C GLN A 16 8.12 6.86 19.07
N LEU A 17 8.94 7.59 18.33
CA LEU A 17 9.74 7.04 17.24
C LEU A 17 10.68 6.00 17.85
N ALA A 18 10.18 4.78 18.03
CA ALA A 18 11.01 3.64 18.34
C ALA A 18 11.93 3.44 17.14
N LEU A 19 13.23 3.56 17.37
CA LEU A 19 14.25 3.07 16.44
C LEU A 19 14.03 1.56 16.27
N VAL A 20 13.30 1.17 15.22
CA VAL A 20 13.08 -0.24 14.87
C VAL A 20 14.35 -0.76 14.23
N SER A 21 15.31 -1.19 15.06
CA SER A 21 16.58 -1.80 14.60
C SER A 21 16.48 -3.31 14.35
N GLY A 22 15.28 -3.89 14.35
CA GLY A 22 15.10 -5.33 14.17
C GLY A 22 13.82 -5.67 13.40
N THR A 23 13.97 -6.38 12.28
CA THR A 23 12.83 -7.01 11.60
C THR A 23 12.55 -8.37 12.22
N GLN A 24 11.33 -8.56 12.67
CA GLN A 24 10.88 -9.84 13.20
C GLN A 24 10.77 -10.83 12.04
N ARG A 25 11.49 -11.95 12.12
CA ARG A 25 11.41 -13.04 11.16
C ARG A 25 9.95 -13.43 10.92
N PRO A 26 9.59 -13.85 9.70
CA PRO A 26 8.25 -14.34 9.44
C PRO A 26 7.95 -15.57 10.28
N ARG A 27 6.78 -15.61 10.92
CA ARG A 27 6.29 -16.78 11.65
C ARG A 27 5.81 -17.88 10.71
N VAL A 28 5.40 -17.51 9.50
CA VAL A 28 4.93 -18.40 8.43
C VAL A 28 5.60 -17.97 7.12
N LYS A 29 6.02 -18.93 6.29
CA LYS A 29 6.61 -18.64 4.97
C LYS A 29 5.52 -18.59 3.91
N GLN A 30 5.56 -17.55 3.09
CA GLN A 30 4.82 -17.48 1.84
C GLN A 30 5.45 -18.46 0.84
N HIS A 31 4.68 -19.41 0.31
CA HIS A 31 5.13 -20.31 -0.74
C HIS A 31 4.61 -19.82 -2.08
N ILE A 32 5.42 -19.82 -3.13
CA ILE A 32 5.03 -19.34 -4.46
C ILE A 32 4.10 -20.35 -5.14
N ALA A 33 3.03 -19.87 -5.79
CA ALA A 33 2.36 -20.61 -6.85
C ALA A 33 3.01 -20.29 -8.20
N LYS A 34 3.32 -21.30 -9.02
CA LYS A 34 4.01 -21.12 -10.32
C LYS A 34 3.23 -20.30 -11.35
N SER A 35 1.93 -20.08 -11.12
CA SER A 35 1.05 -19.29 -11.99
C SER A 35 -0.17 -18.78 -11.22
N LEU A 36 -0.90 -17.83 -11.82
CA LEU A 36 -2.21 -17.38 -11.34
C LEU A 36 -3.34 -18.40 -11.58
N ILE A 37 -3.12 -19.43 -12.42
CA ILE A 37 -4.14 -20.40 -12.78
C ILE A 37 -4.53 -21.23 -11.55
N GLY A 38 -5.83 -21.30 -11.28
CA GLY A 38 -6.39 -22.08 -10.17
C GLY A 38 -6.35 -21.38 -8.81
N LEU A 39 -5.84 -20.15 -8.73
CA LEU A 39 -5.92 -19.33 -7.52
C LEU A 39 -7.31 -18.71 -7.40
N LYS A 40 -7.82 -18.64 -6.16
CA LYS A 40 -9.07 -17.96 -5.83
C LYS A 40 -8.79 -16.49 -5.52
N ALA A 41 -9.63 -15.58 -6.02
CA ALA A 41 -9.56 -14.19 -5.58
C ALA A 41 -9.87 -14.09 -4.08
N ILE A 42 -9.19 -13.18 -3.37
CA ILE A 42 -9.50 -12.76 -2.00
C ILE A 42 -9.38 -11.25 -1.90
N SER A 43 -10.27 -10.62 -1.14
CA SER A 43 -10.24 -9.20 -0.80
C SER A 43 -9.67 -8.95 0.60
N ILE A 44 -9.30 -7.71 0.90
CA ILE A 44 -8.76 -7.32 2.20
C ILE A 44 -9.76 -7.61 3.32
N ARG A 45 -11.04 -7.28 3.13
CA ARG A 45 -12.10 -7.54 4.13
C ARG A 45 -12.35 -9.02 4.41
N GLU A 46 -12.00 -9.92 3.49
CA GLU A 46 -12.17 -11.38 3.68
C GLU A 46 -11.01 -11.98 4.50
N MET A 47 -9.90 -11.27 4.64
CA MET A 47 -8.79 -11.70 5.47
C MET A 47 -9.07 -11.39 6.94
N ASN A 48 -8.87 -12.39 7.81
CA ASN A 48 -8.99 -12.25 9.25
C ASN A 48 -7.89 -11.35 9.83
N PRO A 49 -8.21 -10.12 10.32
CA PRO A 49 -7.23 -9.15 10.80
C PRO A 49 -6.75 -9.40 12.23
N THR A 50 -7.14 -10.51 12.87
CA THR A 50 -6.83 -10.80 14.28
C THR A 50 -5.68 -11.78 14.47
N LYS A 51 -5.14 -12.33 13.38
CA LYS A 51 -4.07 -13.33 13.46
C LYS A 51 -3.20 -13.32 12.20
N ASP A 52 -1.96 -13.74 12.40
CA ASP A 52 -1.04 -14.04 11.29
C ASP A 52 -1.62 -15.19 10.44
N HIS A 53 -1.77 -14.97 9.14
CA HIS A 53 -2.29 -15.99 8.23
C HIS A 53 -1.80 -15.82 6.79
N VAL A 54 -1.33 -16.92 6.20
CA VAL A 54 -0.99 -17.02 4.77
C VAL A 54 -2.15 -17.69 4.04
N TYR A 55 -2.81 -16.93 3.17
CA TYR A 55 -3.97 -17.40 2.40
C TYR A 55 -3.50 -18.22 1.18
N SER A 56 -3.09 -19.46 1.43
CA SER A 56 -2.59 -20.37 0.38
C SER A 56 -3.68 -20.74 -0.63
N GLY A 57 -3.37 -20.69 -1.92
CA GLY A 57 -4.32 -20.92 -3.02
C GLY A 57 -5.14 -19.68 -3.38
N TYR A 58 -4.77 -18.50 -2.87
CA TYR A 58 -5.46 -17.24 -3.15
C TYR A 58 -4.55 -16.22 -3.84
N VAL A 59 -5.19 -15.23 -4.48
CA VAL A 59 -4.55 -14.05 -5.05
C VAL A 59 -5.29 -12.80 -4.60
N LEU A 60 -4.54 -11.81 -4.15
CA LEU A 60 -5.03 -10.49 -3.78
C LEU A 60 -4.61 -9.47 -4.85
N SER A 61 -5.57 -8.84 -5.50
CA SER A 61 -5.36 -7.82 -6.54
C SER A 61 -5.48 -6.43 -5.94
N VAL A 62 -4.48 -5.57 -6.12
CA VAL A 62 -4.45 -4.25 -5.48
C VAL A 62 -3.83 -3.17 -6.34
N THR A 63 -4.12 -1.91 -5.99
CA THR A 63 -3.53 -0.69 -6.55
C THR A 63 -2.71 0.02 -5.47
N ILE A 64 -1.51 0.52 -5.80
CA ILE A 64 -0.70 1.36 -4.91
C ILE A 64 -1.34 2.75 -4.83
N ILE A 65 -1.72 3.19 -3.62
CA ILE A 65 -2.42 4.47 -3.43
C ILE A 65 -1.60 5.56 -2.72
N GLU A 66 -0.43 5.22 -2.20
CA GLU A 66 0.49 6.16 -1.54
C GLU A 66 1.93 5.99 -2.00
N VAL A 67 2.75 7.00 -1.74
CA VAL A 67 4.18 6.98 -2.08
C VAL A 67 4.86 5.83 -1.33
N ALA A 68 5.53 4.94 -2.07
CA ALA A 68 6.35 3.90 -1.49
C ALA A 68 7.62 4.50 -0.88
N ASN A 69 8.05 3.95 0.26
CA ASN A 69 9.29 4.35 0.91
C ASN A 69 10.17 3.13 1.19
N ALA A 70 11.44 3.19 0.85
CA ALA A 70 12.41 2.13 1.16
C ALA A 70 13.13 2.44 2.48
N TRP A 71 12.99 1.54 3.45
CA TRP A 71 13.62 1.61 4.76
C TRP A 71 14.21 0.23 5.03
N THR A 72 15.52 0.05 4.83
CA THR A 72 16.16 -1.28 4.92
C THR A 72 15.77 -1.97 6.24
N PRO A 73 15.21 -3.20 6.19
CA PRO A 73 15.17 -4.12 5.05
C PRO A 73 13.78 -4.27 4.39
N SER A 74 12.91 -3.26 4.44
CA SER A 74 11.57 -3.27 3.82
C SER A 74 11.25 -2.06 2.94
N ILE A 75 10.43 -2.27 1.91
CA ILE A 75 9.67 -1.22 1.24
C ILE A 75 8.29 -1.15 1.88
N HIS A 76 7.87 0.06 2.23
CA HIS A 76 6.61 0.38 2.90
C HIS A 76 5.71 1.14 1.93
N LEU A 77 4.49 0.66 1.73
CA LEU A 77 3.49 1.33 0.90
C LEU A 77 2.07 1.04 1.41
N VAL A 78 1.08 1.73 0.83
CA VAL A 78 -0.34 1.49 1.10
C VAL A 78 -1.00 1.05 -0.18
N VAL A 79 -1.78 -0.02 -0.10
CA VAL A 79 -2.52 -0.59 -1.22
C VAL A 79 -4.02 -0.53 -0.98
N GLU A 80 -4.78 -0.49 -2.05
CA GLU A 80 -6.25 -0.54 -2.07
C GLU A 80 -6.70 -1.68 -2.98
N ASP A 81 -7.65 -2.51 -2.53
CA ASP A 81 -8.25 -3.57 -3.34
C ASP A 81 -9.43 -3.06 -4.20
N GLU A 82 -10.06 -3.97 -4.95
CA GLU A 82 -11.19 -3.62 -5.82
C GLU A 82 -12.45 -3.18 -5.06
N ASN A 83 -12.55 -3.50 -3.77
CA ASN A 83 -13.66 -3.11 -2.89
C ASN A 83 -13.40 -1.79 -2.17
N LEU A 84 -12.29 -1.10 -2.50
CA LEU A 84 -11.83 0.14 -1.87
C LEU A 84 -11.41 -0.03 -0.41
N ASP A 85 -11.12 -1.26 0.02
CA ASP A 85 -10.47 -1.48 1.31
C ASP A 85 -8.97 -1.22 1.16
N SER A 86 -8.39 -0.54 2.14
CA SER A 86 -6.96 -0.19 2.13
C SER A 86 -6.21 -0.88 3.24
N GLU A 87 -4.99 -1.33 2.94
CA GLU A 87 -4.10 -1.93 3.93
C GLU A 87 -2.64 -1.51 3.70
N ARG A 88 -1.86 -1.47 4.78
CA ARG A 88 -0.40 -1.26 4.70
C ARG A 88 0.26 -2.52 4.14
N MET A 89 1.24 -2.35 3.27
CA MET A 89 2.00 -3.46 2.72
C MET A 89 3.49 -3.25 2.89
N PHE A 90 4.17 -4.26 3.46
CA PHE A 90 5.62 -4.27 3.65
C PHE A 90 6.27 -5.38 2.83
N ILE A 91 7.14 -5.01 1.91
CA ILE A 91 7.90 -5.93 1.03
C ILE A 91 9.32 -6.07 1.56
N TYR A 92 9.74 -7.30 1.83
CA TYR A 92 11.06 -7.65 2.33
C TYR A 92 11.87 -8.39 1.25
N GLY A 93 13.16 -8.60 1.53
CA GLY A 93 14.00 -9.49 0.71
C GLY A 93 14.41 -8.91 -0.65
N PHE A 94 14.22 -7.61 -0.89
CA PHE A 94 14.75 -6.94 -2.08
C PHE A 94 16.24 -6.61 -1.89
N PRO A 95 17.05 -6.59 -2.97
CA PRO A 95 18.44 -6.12 -2.89
C PRO A 95 18.48 -4.64 -2.49
N GLU A 96 19.19 -4.28 -1.42
CA GLU A 96 19.22 -2.91 -0.88
C GLU A 96 19.61 -1.87 -1.94
N ALA A 97 20.59 -2.18 -2.79
CA ALA A 97 21.02 -1.33 -3.90
C ALA A 97 19.91 -1.04 -4.94
N GLN A 98 18.82 -1.80 -4.96
CA GLN A 98 17.68 -1.61 -5.85
C GLN A 98 16.52 -0.87 -5.18
N GLY A 99 16.57 -0.62 -3.86
CA GLY A 99 15.46 -0.03 -3.11
C GLY A 99 14.97 1.30 -3.69
N GLU A 100 15.89 2.19 -4.05
CA GLU A 100 15.57 3.50 -4.64
C GLU A 100 14.91 3.35 -6.03
N HIS A 101 15.44 2.47 -6.88
CA HIS A 101 14.85 2.19 -8.18
C HIS A 101 13.44 1.60 -8.04
N LEU A 102 13.26 0.64 -7.12
CA LEU A 102 11.97 0.00 -6.88
C LEU A 102 10.89 1.00 -6.46
N ILE A 103 11.18 1.94 -5.55
CA ILE A 103 10.16 2.90 -5.09
C ILE A 103 9.88 4.03 -6.10
N ASN A 104 10.85 4.36 -6.96
CA ASN A 104 10.70 5.46 -7.92
C ASN A 104 10.16 5.02 -9.29
N GLU A 105 10.43 3.77 -9.70
CA GLU A 105 10.10 3.30 -11.05
C GLU A 105 9.09 2.13 -11.07
N VAL A 106 9.09 1.27 -10.04
CA VAL A 106 8.25 0.05 -10.03
C VAL A 106 7.01 0.22 -9.15
N PHE A 107 7.20 0.54 -7.88
CA PHE A 107 6.13 0.68 -6.89
C PHE A 107 5.59 2.10 -6.82
N THR A 108 5.17 2.61 -7.97
CA THR A 108 4.65 3.98 -8.09
C THR A 108 3.14 4.04 -7.91
N ILE A 109 2.63 5.19 -7.46
CA ILE A 109 1.19 5.43 -7.27
C ILE A 109 0.41 5.12 -8.55
N GLY A 110 -0.70 4.39 -8.39
CA GLY A 110 -1.58 3.96 -9.47
C GLY A 110 -1.16 2.62 -10.11
N SER A 111 0.01 2.09 -9.78
CA SER A 111 0.46 0.78 -10.28
C SER A 111 -0.39 -0.33 -9.67
N LYS A 112 -0.73 -1.33 -10.47
CA LYS A 112 -1.53 -2.48 -10.06
C LYS A 112 -0.65 -3.71 -9.92
N MET A 113 -0.99 -4.59 -8.98
CA MET A 113 -0.26 -5.83 -8.78
C MET A 113 -1.18 -6.91 -8.20
N ASN A 114 -0.76 -8.15 -8.41
CA ASN A 114 -1.33 -9.33 -7.77
C ASN A 114 -0.33 -9.86 -6.74
N ILE A 115 -0.80 -10.18 -5.53
CA ILE A 115 -0.03 -10.85 -4.49
C ILE A 115 -0.54 -12.29 -4.38
N ILE A 116 0.32 -13.25 -4.75
CA ILE A 116 0.03 -14.68 -4.64
C ILE A 116 0.20 -15.12 -3.19
N ASN A 117 -0.76 -15.89 -2.69
CA ASN A 117 -0.77 -16.41 -1.33
C ASN A 117 -0.52 -15.29 -0.30
N PRO A 118 -1.36 -14.23 -0.27
CA PRO A 118 -1.10 -13.06 0.54
C PRO A 118 -0.95 -13.45 2.02
N TYR A 119 0.01 -12.81 2.69
CA TYR A 119 0.28 -13.04 4.10
C TYR A 119 -0.18 -11.81 4.88
N LEU A 120 -1.32 -11.92 5.57
CA LEU A 120 -1.73 -10.91 6.54
C LEU A 120 -1.02 -11.17 7.87
N ARG A 121 -0.35 -10.16 8.41
CA ARG A 121 0.42 -10.24 9.64
C ARG A 121 0.01 -9.11 10.59
N LEU A 122 0.01 -9.40 11.89
CA LEU A 122 -0.07 -8.35 12.90
C LEU A 122 1.30 -7.68 13.07
N GLY A 123 1.33 -6.36 12.94
CA GLY A 123 2.52 -5.56 13.18
C GLY A 123 3.06 -5.79 14.58
N ALA A 124 4.38 -5.97 14.71
CA ALA A 124 4.99 -6.38 15.98
C ALA A 124 4.87 -5.33 17.09
N ASN A 125 4.71 -4.05 16.72
CA ASN A 125 4.69 -2.93 17.65
C ASN A 125 3.28 -2.39 17.87
N ASP A 126 2.49 -2.25 16.80
CA ASP A 126 1.16 -1.65 16.82
C ASP A 126 0.03 -2.69 16.92
N HIS A 127 0.31 -3.98 16.66
CA HIS A 127 -0.69 -5.05 16.57
C HIS A 127 -1.77 -4.80 15.53
N GLU A 128 -1.50 -3.89 14.59
CA GLU A 128 -2.41 -3.58 13.48
C GLU A 128 -2.09 -4.52 12.31
N PRO A 129 -3.10 -4.94 11.53
CA PRO A 129 -2.87 -5.77 10.35
C PRO A 129 -1.99 -5.04 9.32
N LEU A 130 -1.30 -5.84 8.51
CA LEU A 130 -0.58 -5.42 7.32
C LEU A 130 -0.39 -6.62 6.39
N VAL A 131 -0.31 -6.37 5.09
CA VAL A 131 0.12 -7.39 4.11
C VAL A 131 1.64 -7.45 4.11
N ARG A 132 2.20 -8.60 4.48
CA ARG A 132 3.63 -8.86 4.46
C ARG A 132 3.98 -9.64 3.21
N VAL A 133 5.01 -9.20 2.49
CA VAL A 133 5.59 -9.97 1.38
C VAL A 133 7.04 -10.26 1.72
N ASP A 134 7.36 -11.54 1.92
CA ASP A 134 8.74 -11.98 2.19
C ASP A 134 9.46 -12.43 0.92
N ASP A 135 8.71 -12.87 -0.09
CA ASP A 135 9.24 -13.34 -1.35
C ASP A 135 8.77 -12.43 -2.48
N PHE A 136 9.72 -11.70 -3.07
CA PHE A 136 9.47 -10.75 -4.14
C PHE A 136 8.79 -11.40 -5.36
N ALA A 137 9.04 -12.70 -5.61
CA ALA A 137 8.43 -13.43 -6.72
C ALA A 137 6.94 -13.77 -6.51
N SER A 138 6.39 -13.52 -5.32
CA SER A 138 4.95 -13.62 -5.07
C SER A 138 4.16 -12.42 -5.60
N ILE A 139 4.86 -11.35 -6.00
CA ILE A 139 4.26 -10.15 -6.60
C ILE A 139 4.30 -10.30 -8.13
N ILE A 140 3.15 -10.13 -8.77
CA ILE A 140 3.06 -9.98 -10.21
C ILE A 140 2.55 -8.57 -10.49
N MET A 141 3.45 -7.70 -10.94
CA MET A 141 3.08 -6.36 -11.41
C MET A 141 2.26 -6.48 -12.69
N HIS A 142 1.20 -5.68 -12.78
CA HIS A 142 0.45 -5.51 -14.02
C HIS A 142 1.26 -4.65 -15.00
N SER A 143 0.84 -4.62 -16.26
CA SER A 143 1.52 -3.83 -17.29
C SER A 143 1.41 -2.32 -17.02
N GLU A 144 2.37 -1.54 -17.51
CA GLU A 144 2.32 -0.06 -17.41
C GLU A 144 1.07 0.54 -18.07
N SER A 145 0.49 -0.12 -19.08
CA SER A 145 -0.77 0.30 -19.69
C SER A 145 -1.99 0.18 -18.76
N GLU A 146 -1.90 -0.63 -17.72
CA GLU A 146 -2.97 -0.81 -16.72
C GLU A 146 -2.83 0.15 -15.53
N ARG A 147 -1.70 0.87 -15.44
CA ARG A 147 -1.44 1.86 -14.40
C ARG A 147 -2.44 3.02 -14.50
N ILE A 148 -2.92 3.47 -13.35
CA ILE A 148 -3.76 4.67 -13.26
C ILE A 148 -2.86 5.91 -13.36
N ILE A 149 -2.65 6.39 -14.60
CA ILE A 149 -1.78 7.54 -14.87
C ILE A 149 -2.29 8.79 -14.16
N ASN A 150 -1.38 9.49 -13.47
CA ASN A 150 -1.68 10.69 -12.69
C ASN A 150 -2.89 10.48 -11.79
N MET A 151 -2.88 9.41 -10.98
CA MET A 151 -4.00 9.07 -10.12
C MET A 151 -4.32 10.21 -9.13
N CYS A 152 -5.61 10.53 -9.01
CA CYS A 152 -6.10 11.46 -8.00
C CYS A 152 -5.94 10.86 -6.61
N ARG A 153 -5.17 11.52 -5.74
CA ARG A 153 -4.94 11.07 -4.37
C ARG A 153 -6.23 10.94 -3.54
N CYS A 154 -7.21 11.80 -3.81
CA CYS A 154 -8.46 11.81 -3.07
C CYS A 154 -9.47 10.74 -3.54
N CYS A 155 -9.55 10.48 -4.84
CA CYS A 155 -10.65 9.70 -5.40
C CYS A 155 -10.24 8.59 -6.37
N GLY A 156 -8.94 8.41 -6.63
CA GLY A 156 -8.39 7.36 -7.48
C GLY A 156 -8.64 7.50 -8.97
N LYS A 157 -9.32 8.56 -9.42
CA LYS A 157 -9.53 8.79 -10.86
C LYS A 157 -8.21 9.08 -11.58
N ALA A 158 -8.08 8.57 -12.79
CA ALA A 158 -6.95 8.86 -13.68
C ALA A 158 -6.93 10.33 -14.12
N ASN A 159 -5.81 10.74 -14.70
CA ASN A 159 -5.62 12.02 -15.38
C ASN A 159 -5.87 13.25 -14.50
N ALA A 160 -5.47 13.18 -13.22
CA ALA A 160 -5.52 14.30 -12.32
C ALA A 160 -4.56 15.42 -12.76
N SER A 161 -5.14 16.57 -13.13
CA SER A 161 -4.41 17.70 -13.71
C SER A 161 -3.88 18.69 -12.66
N HIS A 162 -4.48 18.73 -11.46
CA HIS A 162 -4.04 19.63 -10.40
C HIS A 162 -2.96 18.96 -9.56
N VAL A 163 -1.96 19.74 -9.14
CA VAL A 163 -0.85 19.27 -8.30
C VAL A 163 -0.81 20.11 -7.03
N CYS A 164 -0.55 19.47 -5.89
CA CYS A 164 -0.33 20.18 -4.63
C CYS A 164 0.83 21.18 -4.78
N GLY A 165 0.55 22.46 -4.57
CA GLY A 165 1.53 23.53 -4.71
C GLY A 165 2.73 23.41 -3.77
N LYS A 166 2.57 22.71 -2.63
CA LYS A 166 3.62 22.55 -1.60
C LYS A 166 4.49 21.32 -1.82
N CYS A 167 3.92 20.12 -1.94
CA CYS A 167 4.72 18.89 -2.07
C CYS A 167 5.04 18.50 -3.51
N LYS A 168 4.32 19.04 -4.51
CA LYS A 168 4.46 18.72 -5.94
C LYS A 168 4.22 17.24 -6.32
N GLN A 169 3.87 16.39 -5.36
CA GLN A 169 3.64 14.96 -5.56
C GLN A 169 2.15 14.60 -5.64
N ALA A 170 1.35 15.09 -4.70
CA ALA A 170 -0.08 14.78 -4.66
C ALA A 170 -0.81 15.42 -5.85
N ARG A 171 -1.61 14.62 -6.55
CA ARG A 171 -2.43 15.06 -7.70
C ARG A 171 -3.91 14.97 -7.40
N TYR A 172 -4.70 15.87 -8.01
CA TYR A 172 -6.14 15.96 -7.81
C TYR A 172 -6.88 16.19 -9.13
N CYS A 173 -8.00 15.50 -9.33
CA CYS A 173 -8.86 15.72 -10.50
C CYS A 173 -9.70 17.00 -10.39
N SER A 174 -9.81 17.60 -9.20
CA SER A 174 -10.51 18.87 -8.97
C SER A 174 -9.99 19.58 -7.72
N LYS A 175 -10.29 20.88 -7.60
CA LYS A 175 -10.04 21.64 -6.37
C LYS A 175 -10.78 21.06 -5.17
N ASP A 176 -11.98 20.52 -5.36
CA ASP A 176 -12.75 19.91 -4.27
C ASP A 176 -12.05 18.67 -3.72
N CYS A 177 -11.48 17.83 -4.59
CA CYS A 177 -10.67 16.69 -4.16
C CYS A 177 -9.43 17.13 -3.37
N GLN A 178 -8.79 18.23 -3.77
CA GLN A 178 -7.66 18.80 -3.01
C GLN A 178 -8.09 19.31 -1.64
N ILE A 179 -9.23 20.02 -1.55
CA ILE A 179 -9.75 20.54 -0.28
C ILE A 179 -10.15 19.39 0.64
N MET A 180 -10.80 18.37 0.11
CA MET A 180 -11.22 17.16 0.83
C MET A 180 -10.00 16.41 1.39
N ASP A 181 -9.00 16.15 0.57
CA ASP A 181 -7.76 15.51 0.98
C ASP A 181 -7.01 16.33 2.05
N TRP A 182 -6.97 17.65 1.91
CA TRP A 182 -6.33 18.53 2.87
C TRP A 182 -7.03 18.57 4.23
N LYS A 183 -8.37 18.67 4.24
CA LYS A 183 -9.17 18.91 5.45
C LYS A 183 -9.63 17.62 6.13
N LEU A 184 -10.04 16.62 5.35
CA LEU A 184 -10.61 15.37 5.85
C LEU A 184 -9.55 14.28 5.92
N TYR A 185 -8.86 13.99 4.81
CA TYR A 185 -7.83 12.93 4.75
C TYR A 185 -6.45 13.37 5.26
N GLN A 186 -6.37 14.56 5.87
CA GLN A 186 -5.22 15.05 6.60
C GLN A 186 -3.91 15.10 5.79
N HIS A 187 -3.95 15.34 4.47
CA HIS A 187 -2.72 15.48 3.67
C HIS A 187 -1.77 16.53 4.25
N LYS A 188 -2.28 17.56 4.94
CA LYS A 188 -1.49 18.57 5.65
C LYS A 188 -0.43 17.97 6.61
N LEU A 189 -0.69 16.80 7.21
CA LEU A 189 0.22 16.16 8.18
C LEU A 189 1.44 15.53 7.52
N ILE A 190 1.29 15.12 6.26
CA ILE A 190 2.33 14.40 5.49
C ILE A 190 2.86 15.24 4.32
N CYS A 191 2.26 16.40 4.05
CA CYS A 191 2.68 17.31 3.00
C CYS A 191 3.99 18.02 3.35
N LYS A 192 5.11 17.47 2.87
CA LYS A 192 6.46 18.06 2.96
C LYS A 192 6.82 18.79 1.67
N LYS A 193 7.62 19.87 1.76
CA LYS A 193 8.20 20.50 0.57
C LYS A 193 9.22 19.53 -0.02
N GLN A 194 9.21 19.37 -1.34
CA GLN A 194 10.34 18.81 -2.07
C GLN A 194 11.48 19.83 -2.08
#